data_AF-A0ABC8XNM2-F1
#
_entry.id   AF-A0ABC8XNM2-F1
#
_cell.length_a   1.000
_cell.length_b   1.000
_cell.length_c   1.000
_cell.angle_alpha   90.00
_cell.angle_beta   90.00
_cell.angle_gamma   90.00
#
_symmetry.space_group_name_H-M   'P 1'
#
loop_
_entity.id
_entity.type
_entity.pdbx_description
1 polymer ?
#
loop_
_entity_poly.entity_id
_entity_poly.type
_entity_poly.pdbx_seq_one_letter_code
_entity_poly.pdbx_strand_id
1 'polypeptide(L)'
;MDSTGQLYRSPLLEEDNFLLENTLEWTGDGSVCIRGHPASKKHTGKWKASSLTIVCSFCSYLAISSISKNLVSYLTKVLHETNVVVARNVSAWQGTSFLSPLVGAFIADSYLGKYWTALIFFTIFIIGMMVLVLSTSLLISIDPQVWPAWTDTVSSQHIIFFLGLYMVAIGYGGQYPCVTSFGADQFDDTDEEERTQKSSFFNWNHFTLNAGALISGTIIVWIQDHEGWLWGFTIAALFVALGLGSFLLGSSVYRFQKPGGSPLARMCQVIVAATCNFDKDLPCDCSLLYEIPGQGSGIEGSRKLEHTTGLEFFDKAAIVTSADSLAQMFSTFIEQGMVMEKHIGSFEIPAASFQSVDVIAVLALVPVYERVLVPVFRKFTGMANGITPLQRMGIGLFFSTLSMVSAAMVESNRLRMVQDKGLVNQNVAAPMSILWQGPQYFLLGAGEVFSIIGLNEFFLQGIT
;
A
#
# COMPACT_ATOMS: atom_id res chain seq x y z
N MET A 1 53.74 -44.89 36.55
CA MET A 1 53.51 -44.56 35.13
C MET A 1 52.08 -44.11 35.02
N ASP A 2 51.83 -42.83 35.31
CA ASP A 2 50.51 -42.21 35.22
C ASP A 2 50.15 -42.01 33.74
N SER A 3 48.98 -42.50 33.36
CA SER A 3 48.37 -42.28 32.05
C SER A 3 47.21 -41.31 32.21
N THR A 4 47.53 -40.02 32.23
CA THR A 4 46.55 -38.95 32.09
C THR A 4 46.13 -38.86 30.62
N GLY A 5 45.05 -39.55 30.27
CA GLY A 5 44.31 -39.32 29.03
C GLY A 5 43.64 -37.95 29.09
N GLN A 6 44.34 -36.91 28.64
CA GLN A 6 43.70 -35.63 28.32
C GLN A 6 42.79 -35.85 27.11
N LEU A 7 41.50 -36.01 27.38
CA LEU A 7 40.44 -35.86 26.40
C LEU A 7 40.57 -34.43 25.83
N TYR A 8 41.12 -34.32 24.62
CA TYR A 8 41.13 -33.07 23.88
C TYR A 8 39.67 -32.79 23.47
N ARG A 9 38.93 -32.10 24.33
CA ARG A 9 37.57 -31.65 24.03
C ARG A 9 37.70 -30.67 22.87
N SER A 10 37.22 -31.06 21.69
CA SER A 10 37.38 -30.24 20.48
C SER A 10 36.60 -28.93 20.66
N PRO A 11 37.23 -27.76 20.47
CA PRO A 11 36.56 -26.45 20.61
C PRO A 11 35.28 -26.33 19.76
N LEU A 12 35.29 -26.96 18.58
CA LEU A 12 34.15 -27.01 17.66
C LEU A 12 32.89 -27.63 18.27
N LEU A 13 33.02 -28.65 19.13
CA LEU A 13 31.85 -29.29 19.78
C LEU A 13 31.30 -28.46 20.94
N GLU A 14 32.10 -27.61 21.59
CA GLU A 14 31.60 -26.67 22.60
C GLU A 14 30.96 -25.45 21.95
N GLU A 15 31.50 -24.99 20.83
CA GLU A 15 30.93 -23.90 20.02
C GLU A 15 29.60 -24.31 19.36
N ASP A 16 29.52 -25.52 18.79
CA ASP A 16 28.28 -26.08 18.25
C ASP A 16 27.21 -26.30 19.33
N ASN A 17 27.59 -26.80 20.52
CA ASN A 17 26.63 -26.97 21.61
C ASN A 17 26.15 -25.62 22.20
N PHE A 18 27.03 -24.62 22.28
CA PHE A 18 26.67 -23.28 22.74
C PHE A 18 25.76 -22.53 21.75
N LEU A 19 25.99 -22.72 20.45
CA LEU A 19 25.11 -22.21 19.40
C LEU A 19 23.76 -22.94 19.40
N LEU A 20 23.76 -24.26 19.58
CA LEU A 20 22.54 -25.07 19.68
C LEU A 20 21.70 -24.68 20.90
N GLU A 21 22.33 -24.48 22.06
CA GLU A 21 21.66 -24.09 23.31
C GLU A 21 21.08 -22.66 23.22
N ASN A 22 21.79 -21.72 22.59
CA ASN A 22 21.25 -20.38 22.28
C ASN A 22 20.08 -20.41 21.28
N THR A 23 20.10 -21.28 20.26
CA THR A 23 18.97 -21.43 19.31
C THR A 23 17.72 -22.07 19.92
N LEU A 24 17.87 -22.78 21.04
CA LEU A 24 16.76 -23.40 21.77
C LEU A 24 16.09 -22.45 22.77
N GLU A 25 16.82 -21.47 23.31
CA GLU A 25 16.32 -20.55 24.33
C GLU A 25 15.69 -19.27 23.76
N TRP A 26 16.23 -18.79 22.64
CA TRP A 26 15.84 -17.53 21.98
C TRP A 26 15.20 -17.78 20.61
N THR A 27 14.37 -16.84 20.16
CA THR A 27 13.73 -16.90 18.84
C THR A 27 14.73 -16.72 17.71
N GLY A 28 14.51 -17.44 16.61
CA GLY A 28 15.41 -17.42 15.44
C GLY A 28 15.11 -16.29 14.44
N ASP A 29 13.98 -15.61 14.61
CA ASP A 29 13.45 -14.60 13.69
C ASP A 29 13.93 -13.16 13.99
N GLY A 30 14.75 -12.96 15.04
CA GLY A 30 15.25 -11.65 15.45
C GLY A 30 14.23 -10.80 16.23
N SER A 31 13.13 -11.40 16.69
CA SER A 31 12.15 -10.72 17.52
C SER A 31 12.71 -10.32 18.89
N VAL A 32 12.24 -9.18 19.41
CA VAL A 32 12.64 -8.63 20.71
C VAL A 32 11.46 -8.56 21.66
N CYS A 33 11.73 -8.59 22.97
CA CYS A 33 10.75 -8.23 23.99
C CYS A 33 10.56 -6.71 24.07
N ILE A 34 9.56 -6.25 24.83
CA ILE A 34 9.27 -4.82 25.02
C ILE A 34 10.46 -4.00 25.59
N ARG A 35 11.40 -4.67 26.26
CA ARG A 35 12.63 -4.04 26.80
C ARG A 35 13.76 -3.96 25.78
N GLY A 36 13.57 -4.47 24.57
CA GLY A 36 14.56 -4.47 23.50
C GLY A 36 15.55 -5.65 23.52
N HIS A 37 15.49 -6.54 24.51
CA HIS A 37 16.29 -7.77 24.54
C HIS A 37 15.70 -8.83 23.60
N PRO A 38 16.49 -9.80 23.09
CA PRO A 38 16.00 -10.92 22.30
C PRO A 38 14.80 -11.63 22.95
N ALA A 39 13.84 -12.07 22.15
CA ALA A 39 12.64 -12.73 22.64
C ALA A 39 12.92 -14.19 23.03
N SER A 40 12.49 -14.59 24.22
CA SER A 40 12.63 -15.99 24.67
C SER A 40 11.51 -16.86 24.13
N LYS A 41 11.86 -18.03 23.56
CA LYS A 41 10.90 -19.03 23.04
C LYS A 41 9.96 -19.57 24.13
N LYS A 42 10.40 -19.58 25.39
CA LYS A 42 9.63 -20.12 26.53
C LYS A 42 8.69 -19.08 27.16
N HIS A 43 9.14 -17.83 27.27
CA HIS A 43 8.45 -16.80 28.07
C HIS A 43 7.61 -15.81 27.27
N THR A 44 7.85 -15.69 25.95
CA THR A 44 7.20 -14.67 25.09
C THR A 44 6.50 -15.30 23.90
N GLY A 45 5.52 -14.60 23.33
CA GLY A 45 4.81 -14.98 22.11
C GLY A 45 3.82 -16.14 22.29
N LYS A 46 3.69 -16.96 21.23
CA LYS A 46 2.81 -18.13 21.15
C LYS A 46 1.33 -17.77 21.40
N TRP A 47 0.53 -18.78 21.73
CA TRP A 47 -0.91 -18.63 22.00
C TRP A 47 -1.23 -17.71 23.18
N LYS A 48 -0.36 -17.58 24.18
CA LYS A 48 -0.59 -16.68 25.32
C LYS A 48 -0.64 -15.22 24.86
N ALA A 49 0.29 -14.81 24.00
CA ALA A 49 0.29 -13.49 23.38
C ALA A 49 -0.81 -13.37 22.31
N SER A 50 -0.88 -14.34 21.41
CA SER A 50 -1.77 -14.28 20.24
C SER A 50 -3.24 -14.25 20.64
N SER A 51 -3.64 -14.98 21.69
CA SER A 51 -5.02 -14.96 22.18
C SER A 51 -5.47 -13.56 22.63
N LEU A 52 -4.60 -12.75 23.23
CA LEU A 52 -4.91 -11.36 23.58
C LEU A 52 -5.14 -10.50 22.34
N THR A 53 -4.37 -10.70 21.26
CA THR A 53 -4.59 -10.02 19.98
C THR A 53 -5.88 -10.48 19.28
N ILE A 54 -6.28 -11.74 19.45
CA ILE A 54 -7.57 -12.27 18.96
C ILE A 54 -8.73 -11.61 19.72
N VAL A 55 -8.65 -11.50 21.04
CA VAL A 55 -9.67 -10.80 21.86
C VAL A 55 -9.76 -9.34 21.45
N CYS A 56 -8.62 -8.68 21.26
CA CYS A 56 -8.55 -7.31 20.77
C CYS A 56 -9.24 -7.14 19.40
N SER A 57 -8.96 -8.05 18.47
CA SER A 57 -9.54 -8.07 17.12
C SER A 57 -11.05 -8.33 17.16
N PHE A 58 -11.50 -9.28 17.98
CA PHE A 58 -12.91 -9.57 18.23
C PHE A 58 -13.67 -8.33 18.70
N CYS A 59 -13.19 -7.70 19.79
CA CYS A 59 -13.83 -6.53 20.39
C CYS A 59 -13.90 -5.35 19.40
N SER A 60 -12.81 -5.08 18.71
CA SER A 60 -12.71 -3.99 17.73
C SER A 60 -13.65 -4.21 16.55
N TYR A 61 -13.71 -5.45 16.04
CA TYR A 61 -14.53 -5.77 14.89
C TYR A 61 -16.03 -5.83 15.23
N LEU A 62 -16.37 -6.28 16.43
CA LEU A 62 -17.74 -6.23 16.95
C LEU A 62 -18.25 -4.78 17.02
N ALA A 63 -17.42 -3.85 17.51
CA ALA A 63 -17.76 -2.43 17.59
C ALA A 63 -17.97 -1.79 16.21
N ILE A 64 -17.00 -1.92 15.28
CA ILE A 64 -17.14 -1.36 13.91
C ILE A 64 -18.32 -1.99 13.15
N SER A 65 -18.54 -3.30 13.32
CA SER A 65 -19.67 -3.99 12.71
C SER A 65 -21.01 -3.46 13.24
N SER A 66 -21.06 -2.98 14.49
CA SER A 66 -22.32 -2.50 15.08
C SER A 66 -22.74 -1.16 14.47
N ILE A 67 -21.76 -0.34 14.13
CA ILE A 67 -21.96 0.90 13.40
C ILE A 67 -22.33 0.57 11.97
N SER A 68 -21.50 -0.19 11.26
CA SER A 68 -21.70 -0.54 9.85
C SER A 68 -23.07 -1.13 9.57
N LYS A 69 -23.51 -2.10 10.39
CA LYS A 69 -24.75 -2.85 10.16
C LYS A 69 -26.02 -2.03 10.37
N ASN A 70 -25.98 -1.00 11.23
CA ASN A 70 -27.16 -0.19 11.53
C ASN A 70 -27.01 1.29 11.10
N LEU A 71 -25.94 1.63 10.38
CA LEU A 71 -25.66 3.00 9.94
C LEU A 71 -26.78 3.58 9.08
N VAL A 72 -27.32 2.79 8.15
CA VAL A 72 -28.46 3.19 7.30
C VAL A 72 -29.68 3.56 8.16
N SER A 73 -30.02 2.71 9.13
CA SER A 73 -31.13 2.94 10.07
C SER A 73 -30.92 4.22 10.87
N TYR A 74 -29.70 4.49 11.36
CA TYR A 74 -29.39 5.73 12.07
C TYR A 74 -29.58 6.96 11.18
N LEU A 75 -29.00 6.96 9.98
CA LEU A 75 -29.07 8.10 9.07
C LEU A 75 -30.51 8.39 8.61
N THR A 76 -31.32 7.35 8.37
CA THR A 76 -32.73 7.51 7.98
C THR A 76 -33.64 7.88 9.16
N LYS A 77 -33.52 7.21 10.31
CA LYS A 77 -34.46 7.39 11.44
C LYS A 77 -34.11 8.57 12.35
N VAL A 78 -32.81 8.85 12.55
CA VAL A 78 -32.33 9.86 13.51
C VAL A 78 -31.91 11.15 12.81
N LEU A 79 -31.14 11.06 11.72
CA LEU A 79 -30.70 12.24 10.97
C LEU A 79 -31.68 12.63 9.85
N HIS A 80 -32.73 11.85 9.64
CA HIS A 80 -33.78 12.09 8.63
C HIS A 80 -33.25 12.31 7.21
N GLU A 81 -32.13 11.66 6.86
CA GLU A 81 -31.57 11.71 5.51
C GLU A 81 -32.41 10.90 4.51
N THR A 82 -32.42 11.34 3.25
CA THR A 82 -33.05 10.59 2.16
C THR A 82 -32.22 9.37 1.79
N ASN A 83 -32.86 8.27 1.34
CA ASN A 83 -32.18 7.01 1.00
C ASN A 83 -30.99 7.18 0.02
N VAL A 84 -31.08 8.14 -0.91
CA VAL A 84 -29.99 8.45 -1.87
C VAL A 84 -28.77 9.04 -1.15
N VAL A 85 -29.00 9.98 -0.23
CA VAL A 85 -27.93 10.60 0.56
C VAL A 85 -27.31 9.58 1.52
N VAL A 86 -28.14 8.76 2.16
CA VAL A 86 -27.69 7.67 3.03
C VAL A 86 -26.76 6.70 2.28
N ALA A 87 -27.16 6.21 1.10
CA ALA A 87 -26.33 5.30 0.31
C ALA A 87 -24.97 5.92 -0.04
N ARG A 88 -24.95 7.18 -0.48
CA ARG A 88 -23.70 7.91 -0.77
C ARG A 88 -22.80 8.01 0.46
N ASN A 89 -23.36 8.42 1.60
CA ASN A 89 -22.62 8.63 2.84
C ASN A 89 -22.04 7.31 3.38
N VAL A 90 -22.82 6.23 3.33
CA VAL A 90 -22.38 4.87 3.70
C VAL A 90 -21.25 4.39 2.77
N SER A 91 -21.40 4.53 1.46
CA SER A 91 -20.36 4.14 0.49
C SER A 91 -19.07 4.94 0.66
N ALA A 92 -19.17 6.25 0.93
CA ALA A 92 -18.01 7.11 1.18
C ALA A 92 -17.27 6.65 2.45
N TRP A 93 -18.00 6.43 3.54
CA TRP A 93 -17.44 5.91 4.79
C TRP A 93 -16.76 4.55 4.63
N GLN A 94 -17.40 3.65 3.88
CA GLN A 94 -16.83 2.33 3.57
C GLN A 94 -15.55 2.46 2.74
N GLY A 95 -15.52 3.35 1.74
CA GLY A 95 -14.33 3.66 0.94
C GLY A 95 -13.18 4.18 1.79
N THR A 96 -13.44 5.12 2.70
CA THR A 96 -12.43 5.62 3.64
C THR A 96 -11.87 4.51 4.53
N SER A 97 -12.75 3.63 5.03
CA SER A 97 -12.36 2.48 5.86
C SER A 97 -11.45 1.50 5.11
N PHE A 98 -11.58 1.37 3.79
CA PHE A 98 -10.71 0.51 2.97
C PHE A 98 -9.36 1.14 2.62
N LEU A 99 -9.26 2.47 2.58
CA LEU A 99 -8.01 3.17 2.30
C LEU A 99 -7.14 3.36 3.55
N SER A 100 -7.76 3.53 4.71
CA SER A 100 -7.05 3.76 5.96
C SER A 100 -6.02 2.67 6.36
N PRO A 101 -6.21 1.37 6.07
CA PRO A 101 -5.19 0.34 6.27
C PRO A 101 -3.84 0.64 5.60
N LEU A 102 -3.84 1.28 4.43
CA LEU A 102 -2.60 1.64 3.73
C LEU A 102 -1.78 2.65 4.53
N VAL A 103 -2.45 3.63 5.13
CA VAL A 103 -1.82 4.63 5.99
C VAL A 103 -1.28 3.98 7.26
N GLY A 104 -2.07 3.12 7.89
CA GLY A 104 -1.67 2.38 9.09
C GLY A 104 -0.45 1.51 8.85
N ALA A 105 -0.46 0.68 7.79
CA ALA A 105 0.65 -0.17 7.42
C ALA A 105 1.92 0.63 7.10
N PHE A 106 1.79 1.73 6.34
CA PHE A 106 2.93 2.59 6.02
C PHE A 106 3.61 3.17 7.26
N ILE A 107 2.83 3.67 8.24
CA ILE A 107 3.37 4.23 9.49
C ILE A 107 4.02 3.13 10.34
N ALA A 108 3.38 1.96 10.42
CA ALA A 108 3.87 0.81 11.17
C ALA A 108 5.21 0.30 10.65
N ASP A 109 5.32 0.14 9.32
CA ASP A 109 6.51 -0.45 8.71
C ASP A 109 7.66 0.57 8.58
N SER A 110 7.35 1.86 8.42
CA SER A 110 8.38 2.90 8.20
C SER A 110 8.98 3.49 9.47
N TYR A 111 8.17 3.70 10.53
CA TYR A 111 8.56 4.60 11.62
C TYR A 111 8.37 3.99 13.00
N LEU A 112 7.13 3.62 13.34
CA LEU A 112 6.75 3.41 14.74
C LEU A 112 6.71 1.94 15.15
N GLY A 113 6.68 1.01 14.20
CA GLY A 113 6.37 -0.38 14.45
C GLY A 113 4.87 -0.64 14.61
N LYS A 114 4.47 -1.89 14.40
CA LYS A 114 3.06 -2.34 14.39
C LYS A 114 2.35 -2.07 15.72
N TYR A 115 3.02 -2.30 16.84
CA TYR A 115 2.45 -2.11 18.18
C TYR A 115 2.09 -0.65 18.49
N TRP A 116 3.04 0.27 18.34
CA TRP A 116 2.82 1.70 18.63
C TRP A 116 1.83 2.34 17.65
N THR A 117 1.91 1.93 16.38
CA THR A 117 0.96 2.39 15.36
C THR A 117 -0.46 1.95 15.71
N ALA A 118 -0.64 0.68 16.09
CA ALA A 118 -1.94 0.18 16.55
C ALA A 118 -2.45 1.01 17.75
N LEU A 119 -1.62 1.34 18.74
CA LEU A 119 -2.04 2.17 19.88
C LEU A 119 -2.53 3.57 19.47
N ILE A 120 -1.84 4.24 18.54
CA ILE A 120 -2.27 5.54 18.03
C ILE A 120 -3.63 5.44 17.32
N PHE A 121 -3.81 4.43 16.47
CA PHE A 121 -5.09 4.24 15.79
C PHE A 121 -6.21 3.80 16.75
N PHE A 122 -5.89 3.07 17.82
CA PHE A 122 -6.82 2.77 18.91
C PHE A 122 -7.30 4.02 19.64
N THR A 123 -6.42 4.99 19.93
CA THR A 123 -6.85 6.24 20.57
C THR A 123 -7.76 7.04 19.66
N ILE A 124 -7.45 7.13 18.36
CA ILE A 124 -8.33 7.74 17.35
C ILE A 124 -9.69 7.03 17.32
N PHE A 125 -9.69 5.69 17.35
CA PHE A 125 -10.93 4.91 17.35
C PHE A 125 -11.77 5.17 18.60
N ILE A 126 -11.17 5.16 19.79
CA ILE A 126 -11.87 5.45 21.05
C ILE A 126 -12.42 6.87 21.04
N ILE A 127 -11.64 7.87 20.61
CA ILE A 127 -12.12 9.25 20.52
C ILE A 127 -13.30 9.32 19.53
N GLY A 128 -13.21 8.66 18.37
CA GLY A 128 -14.32 8.58 17.42
C GLY A 128 -15.58 7.97 18.03
N MET A 129 -15.44 6.89 18.81
CA MET A 129 -16.55 6.29 19.56
C MET A 129 -17.15 7.25 20.60
N MET A 130 -16.32 7.97 21.35
CA MET A 130 -16.78 8.97 22.32
C MET A 130 -17.51 10.14 21.64
N VAL A 131 -17.05 10.56 20.45
CA VAL A 131 -17.71 11.59 19.64
C VAL A 131 -19.07 11.11 19.12
N LEU A 132 -19.21 9.83 18.73
CA LEU A 132 -20.50 9.23 18.38
C LEU A 132 -21.45 9.14 19.59
N VAL A 133 -20.94 8.79 20.77
CA VAL A 133 -21.73 8.82 22.01
C VAL A 133 -22.20 10.25 22.30
N LEU A 134 -21.31 11.24 22.15
CA LEU A 134 -21.65 12.66 22.32
C LEU A 134 -22.70 13.14 21.32
N SER A 135 -22.64 12.72 20.06
CA SER A 135 -23.66 13.11 19.06
C SER A 135 -25.06 12.60 19.45
N THR A 136 -25.14 11.47 20.15
CA THR A 136 -26.42 10.93 20.65
C THR A 136 -26.84 11.51 22.00
N SER A 137 -25.92 11.93 22.88
CA SER A 137 -26.29 12.51 24.18
C SER A 137 -26.84 13.93 24.04
N LEU A 138 -26.37 14.69 23.06
CA LEU A 138 -26.92 16.00 22.67
C LEU A 138 -28.39 15.90 22.21
N LEU A 139 -28.83 14.73 21.73
CA LEU A 139 -30.22 14.46 21.39
C LEU A 139 -31.13 14.33 22.63
N ILE A 140 -30.58 13.87 23.77
CA ILE A 140 -31.32 13.63 25.02
C ILE A 140 -31.40 14.89 25.89
N SER A 141 -30.42 15.80 25.77
CA SER A 141 -30.26 16.94 26.68
C SER A 141 -31.13 18.17 26.34
N ILE A 142 -32.00 18.10 25.34
CA ILE A 142 -32.84 19.24 24.94
C ILE A 142 -34.28 18.98 25.36
N ASP A 143 -34.61 19.43 26.57
CA ASP A 143 -35.95 19.95 26.84
C ASP A 143 -36.13 21.21 25.95
N PRO A 144 -37.19 21.30 25.11
CA PRO A 144 -37.43 22.43 24.22
C PRO A 144 -37.46 23.82 24.88
N GLN A 145 -37.45 23.92 26.21
CA GLN A 145 -37.62 25.18 26.94
C GLN A 145 -36.33 25.88 27.42
N VAL A 146 -35.14 25.29 27.33
CA VAL A 146 -33.97 25.77 28.13
C VAL A 146 -32.90 26.58 27.37
N TRP A 147 -32.88 26.65 26.03
CA TRP A 147 -31.87 27.52 25.35
C TRP A 147 -32.31 28.07 23.98
N PRO A 148 -32.59 29.39 23.85
CA PRO A 148 -32.87 30.03 22.58
C PRO A 148 -31.74 31.00 22.23
N ALA A 149 -30.53 30.52 21.94
CA ALA A 149 -29.48 31.41 21.42
C ALA A 149 -28.31 30.62 20.81
N TRP A 150 -28.22 30.61 19.47
CA TRP A 150 -27.00 30.41 18.65
C TRP A 150 -26.61 29.05 18.03
N THR A 151 -27.46 28.01 17.94
CA THR A 151 -27.15 26.90 17.00
C THR A 151 -28.39 26.26 16.41
N ASP A 152 -28.40 26.03 15.09
CA ASP A 152 -29.25 25.01 14.47
C ASP A 152 -28.76 23.65 14.99
N THR A 153 -29.37 23.17 16.07
CA THR A 153 -28.98 21.95 16.81
C THR A 153 -28.93 20.69 15.92
N VAL A 154 -29.72 20.65 14.85
CA VAL A 154 -29.69 19.58 13.84
C VAL A 154 -28.39 19.58 13.03
N SER A 155 -27.84 20.76 12.72
CA SER A 155 -26.61 20.92 11.94
C SER A 155 -25.38 20.53 12.77
N SER A 156 -25.33 20.92 14.04
CA SER A 156 -24.23 20.54 14.94
C SER A 156 -24.20 19.04 15.23
N GLN A 157 -25.36 18.40 15.46
CA GLN A 157 -25.44 16.95 15.62
C GLN A 157 -24.94 16.19 14.38
N HIS A 158 -25.35 16.63 13.19
CA HIS A 158 -24.93 16.02 11.93
C HIS A 158 -23.40 16.09 11.76
N ILE A 159 -22.80 17.25 12.00
CA ILE A 159 -21.34 17.43 11.90
C ILE A 159 -20.59 16.56 12.91
N ILE A 160 -21.03 16.56 14.18
CA ILE A 160 -20.39 15.77 15.25
C ILE A 160 -20.48 14.27 14.95
N PHE A 161 -21.64 13.80 14.47
CA PHE A 161 -21.82 12.41 14.08
C PHE A 161 -20.85 12.00 12.96
N PHE A 162 -20.78 12.77 11.87
CA PHE A 162 -19.89 12.44 10.76
C PHE A 162 -18.40 12.56 11.13
N LEU A 163 -18.04 13.51 11.99
CA LEU A 163 -16.70 13.59 12.56
C LEU A 163 -16.34 12.29 13.30
N GLY A 164 -17.20 11.85 14.22
CA GLY A 164 -17.00 10.59 14.95
C GLY A 164 -16.95 9.38 14.02
N LEU A 165 -17.84 9.33 13.03
CA LEU A 165 -17.94 8.25 12.05
C LEU A 165 -16.67 8.09 11.21
N TYR A 166 -16.09 9.19 10.72
CA TYR A 166 -14.83 9.15 9.96
C TYR A 166 -13.61 8.91 10.86
N MET A 167 -13.59 9.39 12.10
CA MET A 167 -12.56 9.03 13.07
C MET A 167 -12.56 7.53 13.35
N VAL A 168 -13.74 6.92 13.47
CA VAL A 168 -13.89 5.46 13.61
C VAL A 168 -13.36 4.71 12.38
N ALA A 169 -13.66 5.18 11.17
CA ALA A 169 -13.13 4.58 9.94
C ALA A 169 -11.59 4.59 9.91
N ILE A 170 -10.99 5.73 10.25
CA ILE A 170 -9.54 5.91 10.27
C ILE A 170 -8.91 5.07 11.38
N GLY A 171 -9.48 5.13 12.59
CA GLY A 171 -9.02 4.38 13.75
C GLY A 171 -9.04 2.87 13.52
N TYR A 172 -10.20 2.32 13.16
CA TYR A 172 -10.32 0.88 12.89
C TYR A 172 -9.50 0.45 11.66
N GLY A 173 -9.55 1.22 10.58
CA GLY A 173 -8.84 0.88 9.34
C GLY A 173 -7.32 0.88 9.52
N GLY A 174 -6.75 1.88 10.20
CA GLY A 174 -5.31 1.95 10.43
C GLY A 174 -4.78 0.91 11.44
N GLN A 175 -5.55 0.58 12.48
CA GLN A 175 -5.13 -0.44 13.45
C GLN A 175 -5.25 -1.88 12.90
N TYR A 176 -6.23 -2.16 12.03
CA TYR A 176 -6.55 -3.51 11.58
C TYR A 176 -5.36 -4.29 10.99
N PRO A 177 -4.62 -3.77 9.99
CA PRO A 177 -3.47 -4.50 9.44
C PRO A 177 -2.36 -4.67 10.49
N CYS A 178 -2.22 -3.72 11.42
CA CYS A 178 -1.19 -3.73 12.46
C CYS A 178 -1.48 -4.84 13.50
N VAL A 179 -2.69 -4.88 14.06
CA VAL A 179 -3.04 -5.85 15.12
C VAL A 179 -3.02 -7.28 14.59
N THR A 180 -3.56 -7.49 13.38
CA THR A 180 -3.67 -8.84 12.81
C THR A 180 -2.29 -9.40 12.43
N SER A 181 -1.44 -8.59 11.81
CA SER A 181 -0.06 -8.99 11.50
C SER A 181 0.79 -9.13 12.76
N PHE A 182 0.61 -8.25 13.75
CA PHE A 182 1.31 -8.34 15.03
C PHE A 182 0.94 -9.60 15.83
N GLY A 183 -0.33 -10.04 15.77
CA GLY A 183 -0.75 -11.31 16.34
C GLY A 183 -0.08 -12.52 15.67
N ALA A 184 0.12 -12.46 14.34
CA ALA A 184 0.84 -13.50 13.60
C ALA A 184 2.35 -13.50 13.90
N ASP A 185 2.94 -12.32 14.16
CA ASP A 185 4.35 -12.16 14.56
C ASP A 185 4.69 -12.78 15.92
N GLN A 186 3.70 -13.26 16.67
CA GLN A 186 3.92 -13.93 17.95
C GLN A 186 4.41 -15.38 17.79
N PHE A 187 4.41 -15.91 16.58
CA PHE A 187 4.90 -17.24 16.23
C PHE A 187 6.18 -17.12 15.41
N ASP A 188 7.23 -17.83 15.81
CA ASP A 188 8.53 -17.89 15.16
C ASP A 188 8.45 -18.72 13.87
N ASP A 189 8.78 -18.12 12.73
CA ASP A 189 8.74 -18.78 11.42
C ASP A 189 9.88 -19.80 11.22
N THR A 190 10.92 -19.76 12.08
CA THR A 190 12.04 -20.72 12.05
C THR A 190 11.71 -22.06 12.71
N ASP A 191 10.65 -22.09 13.52
CA ASP A 191 10.17 -23.25 14.24
C ASP A 191 8.97 -23.88 13.52
N GLU A 192 9.08 -25.14 13.10
CA GLU A 192 8.02 -25.82 12.35
C GLU A 192 6.70 -25.96 13.14
N GLU A 193 6.79 -26.12 14.46
CA GLU A 193 5.62 -26.25 15.33
C GLU A 193 4.92 -24.89 15.45
N GLU A 194 5.66 -23.81 15.74
CA GLU A 194 5.09 -22.46 15.82
C GLU A 194 4.53 -22.00 14.47
N ARG A 195 5.17 -22.32 13.35
CA ARG A 195 4.67 -22.04 11.99
C ARG A 195 3.32 -22.72 11.71
N THR A 196 3.14 -23.96 12.16
CA THR A 196 1.85 -24.67 12.03
C THR A 196 0.78 -24.03 12.92
N GLN A 197 1.16 -23.62 14.14
CA GLN A 197 0.27 -22.90 15.06
C GLN A 197 -0.16 -21.53 14.51
N LYS A 198 0.73 -20.83 13.80
CA LYS A 198 0.44 -19.55 13.10
C LYS A 198 -0.68 -19.70 12.06
N SER A 199 -0.72 -20.80 11.31
CA SER A 199 -1.84 -21.09 10.40
C SER A 199 -3.17 -21.23 11.16
N SER A 200 -3.15 -21.95 12.29
CA SER A 200 -4.31 -22.10 13.18
C SER A 200 -4.76 -20.76 13.77
N PHE A 201 -3.83 -19.86 14.10
CA PHE A 201 -4.14 -18.49 14.52
C PHE A 201 -5.00 -17.74 13.51
N PHE A 202 -4.69 -17.79 12.20
CA PHE A 202 -5.49 -17.13 11.19
C PHE A 202 -6.92 -17.68 11.11
N ASN A 203 -7.08 -19.00 11.24
CA ASN A 203 -8.40 -19.65 11.28
C ASN A 203 -9.21 -19.18 12.50
N TRP A 204 -8.61 -19.18 13.69
CA TRP A 204 -9.26 -18.73 14.91
C TRP A 204 -9.59 -17.24 14.89
N ASN A 205 -8.68 -16.41 14.40
CA ASN A 205 -8.92 -14.98 14.24
C ASN A 205 -10.08 -14.72 13.25
N HIS A 206 -10.13 -15.43 12.12
CA HIS A 206 -11.25 -15.31 11.18
C HIS A 206 -12.58 -15.75 11.82
N PHE A 207 -12.58 -16.85 12.57
CA PHE A 207 -13.76 -17.34 13.29
C PHE A 207 -14.26 -16.31 14.31
N THR A 208 -13.39 -15.74 15.14
CA THR A 208 -13.80 -14.77 16.15
C THR A 208 -14.31 -13.47 15.54
N LEU A 209 -13.71 -12.98 14.44
CA LEU A 209 -14.26 -11.83 13.71
C LEU A 209 -15.70 -12.10 13.26
N ASN A 210 -15.98 -13.25 12.65
CA ASN A 210 -17.34 -13.61 12.25
C ASN A 210 -18.30 -13.73 13.45
N ALA A 211 -17.86 -14.31 14.57
CA ALA A 211 -18.65 -14.36 15.80
C ALA A 211 -18.97 -12.95 16.34
N GLY A 212 -18.00 -12.04 16.33
CA GLY A 212 -18.16 -10.65 16.72
C GLY A 212 -19.17 -9.91 15.84
N ALA A 213 -19.10 -10.10 14.52
CA ALA A 213 -20.09 -9.56 13.59
C ALA A 213 -21.49 -10.13 13.84
N LEU A 214 -21.62 -11.42 14.14
CA LEU A 214 -22.92 -12.04 14.44
C LEU A 214 -23.58 -11.43 15.69
N ILE A 215 -22.83 -11.35 16.80
CA ILE A 215 -23.28 -10.73 18.06
C ILE A 215 -23.66 -9.26 17.83
N SER A 216 -22.81 -8.55 17.10
CA SER A 216 -23.01 -7.15 16.75
C SER A 216 -24.32 -6.93 15.98
N GLY A 217 -24.53 -7.70 14.90
CA GLY A 217 -25.71 -7.59 14.04
C GLY A 217 -27.02 -8.11 14.64
N THR A 218 -26.97 -8.73 15.82
CA THR A 218 -28.16 -9.26 16.50
C THR A 218 -28.39 -8.49 17.79
N ILE A 219 -27.53 -8.68 18.79
CA ILE A 219 -27.71 -8.13 20.13
C ILE A 219 -27.53 -6.61 20.13
N ILE A 220 -26.42 -6.10 19.59
CA ILE A 220 -26.11 -4.66 19.67
C ILE A 220 -27.04 -3.85 18.77
N VAL A 221 -27.31 -4.33 17.55
CA VAL A 221 -28.30 -3.71 16.65
C VAL A 221 -29.69 -3.70 17.30
N TRP A 222 -30.09 -4.78 17.98
CA TRP A 222 -31.36 -4.80 18.71
C TRP A 222 -31.40 -3.73 19.82
N ILE A 223 -30.34 -3.60 20.61
CA ILE A 223 -30.23 -2.55 21.65
C ILE A 223 -30.31 -1.15 21.04
N GLN A 224 -29.59 -0.90 19.93
CA GLN A 224 -29.62 0.39 19.24
C GLN A 224 -31.04 0.78 18.80
N ASP A 225 -31.79 -0.17 18.24
CA ASP A 225 -33.13 0.07 17.70
C ASP A 225 -34.23 0.12 18.78
N HIS A 226 -34.08 -0.59 19.91
CA HIS A 226 -35.12 -0.68 20.96
C HIS A 226 -34.83 0.20 22.18
N GLU A 227 -33.62 0.12 22.75
CA GLU A 227 -33.22 0.84 23.97
C GLU A 227 -32.60 2.20 23.64
N GLY A 228 -32.10 2.36 22.41
CA GLY A 228 -31.61 3.61 21.86
C GLY A 228 -30.12 3.60 21.53
N TRP A 229 -29.77 4.51 20.63
CA TRP A 229 -28.44 4.64 20.03
C TRP A 229 -27.34 4.99 21.02
N LEU A 230 -27.67 5.75 22.08
CA LEU A 230 -26.72 6.08 23.14
C LEU A 230 -26.17 4.80 23.79
N TRP A 231 -27.05 3.88 24.17
CA TRP A 231 -26.64 2.61 24.80
C TRP A 231 -25.86 1.74 23.83
N GLY A 232 -26.30 1.63 22.59
CA GLY A 232 -25.60 0.88 21.55
C GLY A 232 -24.18 1.37 21.28
N PHE A 233 -23.98 2.68 21.09
CA PHE A 233 -22.65 3.25 20.88
C PHE A 233 -21.78 3.20 22.14
N THR A 234 -22.37 3.36 23.33
CA THR A 234 -21.64 3.22 24.59
C THR A 234 -21.12 1.80 24.80
N ILE A 235 -21.95 0.78 24.55
CA ILE A 235 -21.54 -0.63 24.64
C ILE A 235 -20.42 -0.92 23.64
N ALA A 236 -20.56 -0.45 22.39
CA ALA A 236 -19.51 -0.59 21.39
C ALA A 236 -18.20 0.10 21.82
N ALA A 237 -18.27 1.30 22.41
CA ALA A 237 -17.11 2.02 22.92
C ALA A 237 -16.41 1.26 24.05
N LEU A 238 -17.18 0.65 24.96
CA LEU A 238 -16.66 -0.21 26.03
C LEU A 238 -15.93 -1.43 25.44
N PHE A 239 -16.46 -2.07 24.41
CA PHE A 239 -15.75 -3.16 23.72
C PHE A 239 -14.43 -2.69 23.11
N VAL A 240 -14.38 -1.52 22.45
CA VAL A 240 -13.11 -0.99 21.93
C VAL A 240 -12.11 -0.76 23.07
N ALA A 241 -12.55 -0.19 24.19
CA ALA A 241 -11.70 0.02 25.37
C ALA A 241 -11.22 -1.31 25.98
N LEU A 242 -12.07 -2.34 26.04
CA LEU A 242 -11.71 -3.70 26.46
C LEU A 242 -10.71 -4.33 25.48
N GLY A 243 -10.89 -4.10 24.18
CA GLY A 243 -9.96 -4.54 23.14
C GLY A 243 -8.58 -3.91 23.33
N LEU A 244 -8.51 -2.60 23.54
CA LEU A 244 -7.26 -1.90 23.87
C LEU A 244 -6.65 -2.41 25.18
N GLY A 245 -7.48 -2.61 26.22
CA GLY A 245 -7.03 -3.17 27.50
C GLY A 245 -6.42 -4.56 27.34
N SER A 246 -7.07 -5.45 26.58
CA SER A 246 -6.55 -6.79 26.28
C SER A 246 -5.22 -6.73 25.51
N PHE A 247 -5.11 -5.79 24.56
CA PHE A 247 -3.88 -5.56 23.82
C PHE A 247 -2.76 -5.10 24.76
N LEU A 248 -3.01 -4.10 25.60
CA LEU A 248 -2.03 -3.57 26.56
C LEU A 248 -1.61 -4.59 27.63
N LEU A 249 -2.52 -5.47 28.08
CA LEU A 249 -2.18 -6.53 29.04
C LEU A 249 -1.12 -7.50 28.50
N GLY A 250 -1.05 -7.68 27.18
CA GLY A 250 -0.06 -8.55 26.53
C GLY A 250 1.33 -7.93 26.35
N SER A 251 1.49 -6.62 26.64
CA SER A 251 2.71 -5.85 26.34
C SER A 251 4.01 -6.50 26.83
N SER A 252 3.98 -7.16 28.00
CA SER A 252 5.15 -7.82 28.58
C SER A 252 5.46 -9.20 27.99
N VAL A 253 4.48 -9.83 27.32
CA VAL A 253 4.56 -11.18 26.74
C VAL A 253 4.76 -11.12 25.22
N TYR A 254 4.46 -9.98 24.59
CA TYR A 254 4.60 -9.83 23.15
C TYR A 254 6.04 -9.92 22.65
N ARG A 255 6.15 -10.51 21.46
CA ARG A 255 7.32 -10.45 20.59
C ARG A 255 7.13 -9.28 19.62
N PHE A 256 8.16 -8.46 19.51
CA PHE A 256 8.18 -7.26 18.67
C PHE A 256 9.15 -7.51 17.53
N GLN A 257 8.64 -7.43 16.30
CA GLN A 257 9.49 -7.36 15.12
C GLN A 257 10.01 -5.94 14.97
N LYS A 258 11.30 -5.80 14.69
CA LYS A 258 11.90 -4.50 14.40
C LYS A 258 11.31 -3.97 13.09
N PRO A 259 11.02 -2.66 12.97
CA PRO A 259 10.53 -2.09 11.71
C PRO A 259 11.57 -2.30 10.60
N GLY A 260 11.22 -3.09 9.59
CA GLY A 260 12.11 -3.40 8.47
C GLY A 260 12.16 -2.30 7.40
N GLY A 261 11.56 -1.13 7.65
CA GLY A 261 11.29 -0.09 6.66
C GLY A 261 10.07 -0.43 5.80
N SER A 262 9.38 0.56 5.23
CA SER A 262 8.19 0.26 4.42
C SER A 262 8.54 -0.51 3.14
N PRO A 263 7.96 -1.70 2.92
CA PRO A 263 8.05 -2.38 1.63
C PRO A 263 7.54 -1.50 0.49
N LEU A 264 6.56 -0.63 0.76
CA LEU A 264 6.00 0.29 -0.21
C LEU A 264 7.00 1.42 -0.57
N ALA A 265 7.71 1.96 0.42
CA ALA A 265 8.81 2.89 0.16
C ALA A 265 9.96 2.22 -0.62
N ARG A 266 10.29 0.96 -0.30
CA ARG A 266 11.30 0.18 -1.01
C ARG A 266 10.87 -0.18 -2.43
N MET A 267 9.62 -0.54 -2.66
CA MET A 267 9.05 -0.70 -4.01
C MET A 267 9.16 0.60 -4.80
N CYS A 268 8.82 1.74 -4.21
CA CYS A 268 8.99 3.05 -4.84
C CYS A 268 10.47 3.37 -5.13
N GLN A 269 11.39 3.07 -4.21
CA GLN A 269 12.83 3.28 -4.39
C GLN A 269 13.43 2.37 -5.47
N VAL A 270 13.01 1.10 -5.54
CA VAL A 270 13.43 0.15 -6.57
C VAL A 270 12.91 0.56 -7.93
N ILE A 271 11.66 1.05 -8.02
CA ILE A 271 11.10 1.62 -9.25
C ILE A 271 11.90 2.86 -9.68
N VAL A 272 12.17 3.80 -8.75
CA VAL A 272 12.93 5.03 -9.04
C VAL A 272 14.40 4.75 -9.39
N ALA A 273 15.06 3.84 -8.68
CA ALA A 273 16.46 3.48 -8.90
C ALA A 273 16.66 2.69 -10.21
N ALA A 274 15.76 1.77 -10.53
CA ALA A 274 15.77 1.06 -11.81
C ALA A 274 15.56 2.02 -12.99
N THR A 275 14.76 3.07 -12.82
CA THR A 275 14.60 4.12 -13.84
C THR A 275 15.79 5.08 -13.94
N CYS A 276 16.47 5.40 -12.83
CA CYS A 276 17.64 6.30 -12.84
C CYS A 276 18.94 5.63 -13.31
N ASN A 277 19.11 4.32 -13.13
CA ASN A 277 20.29 3.56 -13.57
C ASN A 277 20.12 2.88 -14.94
N PHE A 278 19.11 3.28 -15.71
CA PHE A 278 18.75 2.62 -16.97
C PHE A 278 19.90 2.62 -18.01
N ASP A 279 20.74 3.66 -17.98
CA ASP A 279 21.82 3.96 -18.93
C ASP A 279 23.21 3.39 -18.53
N LYS A 280 23.29 2.61 -17.45
CA LYS A 280 24.53 1.93 -17.01
C LYS A 280 24.49 0.46 -17.45
N ASP A 281 25.59 -0.03 -18.00
CA ASP A 281 25.75 -1.45 -18.32
C ASP A 281 25.86 -2.30 -17.04
N LEU A 282 25.20 -3.46 -17.04
CA LEU A 282 25.30 -4.43 -15.94
C LEU A 282 26.72 -5.02 -15.89
N PRO A 283 27.37 -5.08 -14.72
CA PRO A 283 28.59 -5.85 -14.57
C PRO A 283 28.32 -7.34 -14.81
N CYS A 284 29.21 -8.02 -15.55
CA CYS A 284 29.05 -9.43 -15.94
C CYS A 284 29.14 -10.45 -14.79
N ASP A 285 29.35 -10.03 -13.55
CA ASP A 285 29.59 -10.90 -12.39
C ASP A 285 28.59 -10.57 -11.27
N CYS A 286 27.71 -11.53 -10.94
CA CYS A 286 26.63 -11.34 -9.97
C CYS A 286 27.12 -11.11 -8.53
N SER A 287 28.40 -11.32 -8.25
CA SER A 287 29.03 -11.06 -6.94
C SER A 287 29.30 -9.56 -6.63
N LEU A 288 29.11 -8.67 -7.62
CA LEU A 288 29.30 -7.21 -7.52
C LEU A 288 28.00 -6.42 -7.25
N LEU A 289 26.85 -7.11 -7.20
CA LEU A 289 25.58 -6.53 -6.79
C LEU A 289 25.59 -6.31 -5.27
N TYR A 290 24.91 -5.26 -4.77
CA TYR A 290 24.87 -4.95 -3.34
C TYR A 290 24.13 -6.05 -2.57
N GLU A 291 24.89 -7.00 -2.03
CA GLU A 291 24.43 -8.02 -1.10
C GLU A 291 25.31 -8.04 0.15
N ILE A 292 24.69 -8.25 1.32
CA ILE A 292 25.44 -8.47 2.55
C ILE A 292 26.05 -9.89 2.51
N PRO A 293 27.37 -10.06 2.73
CA PRO A 293 27.98 -11.38 2.78
C PRO A 293 27.43 -12.22 3.95
N GLY A 294 26.86 -13.38 3.67
CA GLY A 294 26.34 -14.34 4.66
C GLY A 294 24.91 -14.86 4.37
N GLN A 295 24.37 -15.67 5.29
CA GLN A 295 22.97 -16.15 5.27
C GLN A 295 21.95 -15.09 5.74
N GLY A 296 22.42 -13.95 6.27
CA GLY A 296 21.58 -12.86 6.76
C GLY A 296 21.10 -11.92 5.65
N SER A 297 19.93 -11.31 5.84
CA SER A 297 19.46 -10.17 5.05
C SER A 297 20.02 -8.86 5.61
N GLY A 298 20.16 -7.82 4.76
CA GLY A 298 20.43 -6.45 5.23
C GLY A 298 19.30 -5.76 5.97
N ILE A 299 18.18 -6.45 6.11
CA ILE A 299 17.04 -6.04 6.91
C ILE A 299 17.02 -6.92 8.15
N GLU A 300 17.19 -6.32 9.34
CA GLU A 300 17.02 -7.03 10.61
C GLU A 300 15.65 -7.72 10.65
N GLY A 301 15.64 -9.05 10.80
CA GLY A 301 14.43 -9.88 10.89
C GLY A 301 13.85 -10.43 9.57
N SER A 302 14.54 -10.27 8.43
CA SER A 302 14.10 -10.85 7.14
C SER A 302 15.00 -12.00 6.66
N ARG A 303 14.42 -13.02 5.99
CA ARG A 303 15.17 -14.13 5.35
C ARG A 303 15.73 -13.70 4.00
N LYS A 304 16.95 -14.15 3.67
CA LYS A 304 17.56 -14.00 2.34
C LYS A 304 16.75 -14.77 1.28
N LEU A 305 16.28 -14.08 0.25
CA LEU A 305 15.55 -14.66 -0.89
C LEU A 305 16.56 -15.10 -1.96
N GLU A 306 16.33 -16.23 -2.62
CA GLU A 306 17.18 -16.68 -3.73
C GLU A 306 16.88 -15.87 -5.01
N HIS A 307 17.94 -15.57 -5.77
CA HIS A 307 17.85 -14.77 -6.98
C HIS A 307 16.97 -15.47 -8.02
N THR A 308 15.88 -14.81 -8.40
CA THR A 308 14.93 -15.28 -9.43
C THR A 308 15.12 -14.44 -10.70
N THR A 309 15.29 -15.05 -11.87
CA THR A 309 15.55 -14.38 -13.18
C THR A 309 14.31 -13.66 -13.76
N GLY A 310 13.17 -13.68 -13.06
CA GLY A 310 11.90 -13.14 -13.56
C GLY A 310 11.77 -11.61 -13.52
N LEU A 311 12.77 -10.89 -12.98
CA LEU A 311 12.73 -9.44 -12.75
C LEU A 311 14.10 -8.75 -13.03
N GLU A 312 14.82 -9.16 -14.08
CA GLU A 312 16.17 -8.64 -14.44
C GLU A 312 16.26 -7.10 -14.57
N PHE A 313 15.13 -6.44 -14.87
CA PHE A 313 15.03 -4.98 -14.88
C PHE A 313 15.32 -4.33 -13.52
N PHE A 314 14.94 -4.98 -12.42
CA PHE A 314 15.18 -4.48 -11.07
C PHE A 314 16.58 -4.81 -10.55
N ASP A 315 17.34 -5.68 -11.23
CA ASP A 315 18.75 -5.95 -10.91
C ASP A 315 19.63 -4.72 -11.19
N LYS A 316 19.19 -3.84 -12.10
CA LYS A 316 19.76 -2.48 -12.29
C LYS A 316 19.69 -1.59 -11.05
N ALA A 317 18.84 -1.92 -10.08
CA ALA A 317 18.72 -1.20 -8.81
C ALA A 317 19.79 -1.63 -7.77
N ALA A 318 20.50 -2.75 -7.98
CA ALA A 318 21.49 -3.30 -7.04
C ALA A 318 22.96 -3.08 -7.48
N ILE A 319 23.21 -2.31 -8.53
CA ILE A 319 24.56 -1.97 -9.02
C ILE A 319 25.28 -1.08 -7.98
N VAL A 320 26.40 -1.55 -7.40
CA VAL A 320 27.25 -0.74 -6.52
C VAL A 320 27.97 0.33 -7.35
N THR A 321 27.54 1.59 -7.24
CA THR A 321 28.30 2.73 -7.76
C THR A 321 28.87 3.57 -6.62
N SER A 322 30.17 3.87 -6.70
CA SER A 322 30.88 4.79 -5.82
C SER A 322 30.40 6.23 -6.03
N ALA A 323 29.30 6.61 -5.38
CA ALA A 323 28.99 7.96 -4.87
C ALA A 323 27.48 8.09 -4.61
N ASP A 324 27.05 7.78 -3.39
CA ASP A 324 25.86 8.41 -2.81
C ASP A 324 26.20 9.84 -2.40
N SER A 325 25.91 10.76 -3.33
CA SER A 325 25.42 12.09 -3.02
C SER A 325 24.70 12.68 -4.23
N LEU A 326 23.36 12.84 -4.14
CA LEU A 326 22.49 13.93 -4.64
C LEU A 326 21.16 13.44 -5.27
N ALA A 327 20.10 14.22 -5.01
CA ALA A 327 18.68 13.87 -5.03
C ALA A 327 17.85 14.47 -6.23
N GLN A 328 16.53 14.13 -6.26
CA GLN A 328 15.38 14.76 -6.97
C GLN A 328 15.21 14.64 -8.51
N MET A 329 14.09 14.03 -8.99
CA MET A 329 13.30 14.50 -10.18
C MET A 329 12.00 13.70 -10.48
N PHE A 330 10.81 14.28 -10.23
CA PHE A 330 9.54 14.08 -10.97
C PHE A 330 8.65 15.31 -10.67
N SER A 331 8.56 16.28 -11.58
CA SER A 331 7.61 17.40 -11.43
C SER A 331 7.28 18.20 -12.70
N THR A 332 7.77 17.86 -13.90
CA THR A 332 7.80 18.86 -15.00
C THR A 332 6.77 18.75 -16.13
N PHE A 333 6.10 17.60 -16.36
CA PHE A 333 5.17 17.48 -17.52
C PHE A 333 3.71 17.85 -17.25
N ILE A 334 3.22 17.71 -16.01
CA ILE A 334 1.86 18.17 -15.63
C ILE A 334 1.84 19.71 -15.52
N GLU A 335 2.94 20.29 -15.06
CA GLU A 335 3.14 21.75 -14.98
C GLU A 335 3.05 22.42 -16.37
N GLN A 336 3.44 21.75 -17.46
CA GLN A 336 3.37 22.31 -18.82
C GLN A 336 1.94 22.37 -19.39
N GLY A 337 1.08 21.39 -19.10
CA GLY A 337 -0.31 21.35 -19.62
C GLY A 337 -1.30 22.22 -18.84
N MET A 338 -0.98 22.54 -17.58
CA MET A 338 -1.79 23.39 -16.69
C MET A 338 -1.79 24.87 -17.12
N VAL A 339 -0.79 25.25 -17.91
CA VAL A 339 -0.47 26.63 -18.30
C VAL A 339 -0.56 26.76 -19.83
N MET A 340 -1.62 26.22 -20.46
CA MET A 340 -1.97 26.41 -21.89
C MET A 340 -3.48 26.64 -22.06
N GLU A 341 -3.91 27.31 -23.15
CA GLU A 341 -5.31 27.76 -23.35
C GLU A 341 -6.22 26.65 -23.93
N LYS A 342 -7.38 26.40 -23.30
CA LYS A 342 -8.14 25.14 -23.37
C LYS A 342 -9.42 25.16 -24.22
N HIS A 343 -9.64 26.21 -25.00
CA HIS A 343 -10.90 26.44 -25.73
C HIS A 343 -10.72 26.33 -27.25
N ILE A 344 -11.65 25.61 -27.91
CA ILE A 344 -11.86 25.68 -29.36
C ILE A 344 -13.28 26.22 -29.57
N GLY A 345 -13.41 27.50 -29.89
CA GLY A 345 -14.70 28.17 -30.01
C GLY A 345 -15.45 28.21 -28.66
N SER A 346 -16.70 27.73 -28.63
CA SER A 346 -17.54 27.70 -27.42
C SER A 346 -17.39 26.41 -26.59
N PHE A 347 -16.42 25.55 -26.92
CA PHE A 347 -16.27 24.24 -26.30
C PHE A 347 -14.87 24.08 -25.67
N GLU A 348 -14.84 23.69 -24.40
CA GLU A 348 -13.64 23.50 -23.60
C GLU A 348 -13.25 22.01 -23.57
N ILE A 349 -12.02 21.69 -23.97
CA ILE A 349 -11.54 20.31 -24.02
C ILE A 349 -10.60 20.06 -22.82
N PRO A 350 -10.92 19.11 -21.92
CA PRO A 350 -10.05 18.77 -20.80
C PRO A 350 -8.70 18.21 -21.26
N ALA A 351 -7.60 18.68 -20.66
CA ALA A 351 -6.23 18.27 -21.00
C ALA A 351 -5.98 16.76 -20.89
N ALA A 352 -6.76 16.06 -20.06
CA ALA A 352 -6.69 14.61 -19.90
C ALA A 352 -7.20 13.82 -21.13
N SER A 353 -8.06 14.41 -21.97
CA SER A 353 -8.65 13.75 -23.14
C SER A 353 -7.67 13.52 -24.30
N PHE A 354 -6.46 14.09 -24.22
CA PHE A 354 -5.40 13.89 -25.23
C PHE A 354 -4.69 12.53 -25.12
N GLN A 355 -4.76 11.87 -23.97
CA GLN A 355 -4.31 10.48 -23.78
C GLN A 355 -5.21 9.44 -24.50
N SER A 356 -6.14 9.85 -25.35
CA SER A 356 -6.96 8.90 -26.16
C SER A 356 -6.46 8.77 -27.60
N VAL A 357 -5.47 9.56 -28.00
CA VAL A 357 -4.93 9.60 -29.38
C VAL A 357 -3.96 8.45 -29.65
N ASP A 358 -3.20 8.03 -28.64
CA ASP A 358 -2.31 6.86 -28.66
C ASP A 358 -3.10 5.55 -28.86
N VAL A 359 -4.21 5.38 -28.13
CA VAL A 359 -5.09 4.21 -28.24
C VAL A 359 -5.69 4.07 -29.65
N ILE A 360 -6.10 5.19 -30.26
CA ILE A 360 -6.62 5.21 -31.64
C ILE A 360 -5.53 4.82 -32.65
N ALA A 361 -4.29 5.27 -32.44
CA ALA A 361 -3.16 4.94 -33.31
C ALA A 361 -2.82 3.44 -33.27
N VAL A 362 -2.82 2.83 -32.07
CA VAL A 362 -2.59 1.39 -31.89
C VAL A 362 -3.67 0.56 -32.62
N LEU A 363 -4.95 0.91 -32.46
CA LEU A 363 -6.06 0.22 -33.14
C LEU A 363 -5.99 0.30 -34.67
N ALA A 364 -5.45 1.39 -35.22
CA ALA A 364 -5.28 1.57 -36.67
C ALA A 364 -4.04 0.86 -37.23
N LEU A 365 -2.94 0.78 -36.47
CA LEU A 365 -1.63 0.31 -36.96
C LEU A 365 -1.44 -1.20 -36.90
N VAL A 366 -2.08 -1.91 -35.95
CA VAL A 366 -1.98 -3.38 -35.85
C VAL A 366 -2.46 -4.11 -37.13
N PRO A 367 -3.63 -3.79 -37.72
CA PRO A 367 -4.07 -4.43 -38.96
C PRO A 367 -3.16 -4.13 -40.16
N VAL A 368 -2.56 -2.94 -40.22
CA VAL A 368 -1.62 -2.53 -41.27
C VAL A 368 -0.34 -3.35 -41.19
N TYR A 369 0.17 -3.57 -39.97
CA TYR A 369 1.36 -4.38 -39.74
C TYR A 369 1.17 -5.80 -40.28
N GLU A 370 0.10 -6.48 -39.87
CA GLU A 370 -0.17 -7.88 -40.23
C GLU A 370 -0.45 -8.07 -41.74
N ARG A 371 -1.23 -7.16 -42.35
CA ARG A 371 -1.70 -7.32 -43.74
C ARG A 371 -0.69 -6.82 -44.79
N VAL A 372 0.15 -5.84 -44.45
CA VAL A 372 1.00 -5.13 -45.42
C VAL A 372 2.48 -5.32 -45.12
N LEU A 373 2.92 -5.14 -43.87
CA LEU A 373 4.34 -5.13 -43.54
C LEU A 373 4.95 -6.54 -43.48
N VAL A 374 4.27 -7.51 -42.87
CA VAL A 374 4.77 -8.89 -42.78
C VAL A 374 5.02 -9.53 -44.17
N PRO A 375 4.12 -9.45 -45.15
CA PRO A 375 4.36 -9.99 -46.50
C PRO A 375 5.53 -9.32 -47.23
N VAL A 376 5.68 -8.00 -47.07
CA VAL A 376 6.78 -7.23 -47.68
C VAL A 376 8.10 -7.67 -47.08
N PHE A 377 8.22 -7.70 -45.76
CA PHE A 377 9.45 -8.10 -45.09
C PHE A 377 9.83 -9.54 -45.44
N ARG A 378 8.86 -10.46 -45.49
CA ARG A 378 9.10 -11.86 -45.88
C ARG A 378 9.72 -11.99 -47.26
N LYS A 379 9.36 -11.11 -48.22
CA LYS A 379 9.91 -11.12 -49.58
C LYS A 379 11.40 -10.74 -49.64
N PHE A 380 11.85 -9.87 -48.73
CA PHE A 380 13.24 -9.41 -48.68
C PHE A 380 14.13 -10.24 -47.78
N THR A 381 13.60 -10.75 -46.67
CA THR A 381 14.38 -11.48 -45.66
C THR A 381 14.30 -13.00 -45.80
N GLY A 382 13.30 -13.52 -46.53
CA GLY A 382 13.03 -14.95 -46.63
C GLY A 382 12.50 -15.60 -45.34
N MET A 383 12.26 -14.84 -44.26
CA MET A 383 11.83 -15.36 -42.97
C MET A 383 10.31 -15.46 -42.85
N ALA A 384 9.81 -16.50 -42.17
CA ALA A 384 8.37 -16.74 -42.01
C ALA A 384 7.62 -15.52 -41.40
N ASN A 385 8.17 -14.85 -40.39
CA ASN A 385 7.50 -13.69 -39.77
C ASN A 385 7.94 -12.34 -40.34
N GLY A 386 8.66 -12.35 -41.47
CA GLY A 386 9.14 -11.16 -42.15
C GLY A 386 10.41 -10.55 -41.53
N ILE A 387 10.41 -10.21 -40.24
CA ILE A 387 11.59 -9.75 -39.50
C ILE A 387 11.72 -10.50 -38.18
N THR A 388 12.88 -10.46 -37.53
CA THR A 388 13.03 -11.11 -36.22
C THR A 388 12.29 -10.32 -35.13
N PRO A 389 11.79 -10.98 -34.06
CA PRO A 389 11.11 -10.29 -32.95
C PRO A 389 11.96 -9.18 -32.34
N LEU A 390 13.27 -9.38 -32.25
CA LEU A 390 14.22 -8.40 -31.75
C LEU A 390 14.39 -7.19 -32.69
N GLN A 391 14.39 -7.41 -34.02
CA GLN A 391 14.41 -6.32 -35.01
C GLN A 391 13.10 -5.51 -34.99
N ARG A 392 11.96 -6.18 -34.79
CA ARG A 392 10.65 -5.55 -34.63
C ARG A 392 10.61 -4.66 -33.38
N MET A 393 11.16 -5.15 -32.26
CA MET A 393 11.32 -4.36 -31.03
C MET A 393 12.22 -3.14 -31.24
N GLY A 394 13.33 -3.30 -31.97
CA GLY A 394 14.24 -2.20 -32.30
C GLY A 394 13.58 -1.08 -33.11
N ILE A 395 12.71 -1.42 -34.07
CA ILE A 395 11.94 -0.43 -34.84
C ILE A 395 10.96 0.33 -33.93
N GLY A 396 10.32 -0.36 -32.98
CA GLY A 396 9.39 0.27 -32.05
C GLY A 396 10.08 1.25 -31.09
N LEU A 397 11.27 0.91 -30.60
CA LEU A 397 12.09 1.82 -29.79
C LEU A 397 12.53 3.07 -30.57
N PHE A 398 12.84 2.93 -31.86
CA PHE A 398 13.18 4.07 -32.73
C PHE A 398 12.02 5.07 -32.88
N PHE A 399 10.77 4.60 -33.03
CA PHE A 399 9.59 5.47 -33.06
C PHE A 399 9.32 6.16 -31.71
N SER A 400 9.56 5.49 -30.59
CA SER A 400 9.46 6.08 -29.25
C SER A 400 10.49 7.19 -29.03
N THR A 401 11.71 7.05 -29.56
CA THR A 401 12.70 8.13 -29.54
C THR A 401 12.28 9.33 -30.40
N LEU A 402 11.73 9.08 -31.60
CA LEU A 402 11.20 10.16 -32.46
C LEU A 402 10.01 10.89 -31.83
N SER A 403 9.16 10.18 -31.06
CA SER A 403 8.10 10.79 -30.26
C SER A 403 8.66 11.79 -29.25
N MET A 404 9.69 11.39 -28.50
CA MET A 404 10.33 12.25 -27.51
C MET A 404 11.04 13.46 -28.14
N VAL A 405 11.64 13.30 -29.32
CA VAL A 405 12.22 14.43 -30.08
C VAL A 405 11.13 15.40 -30.54
N SER A 406 9.99 14.88 -31.02
CA SER A 406 8.82 15.71 -31.36
C SER A 406 8.31 16.50 -30.15
N ALA A 407 8.23 15.87 -28.97
CA ALA A 407 7.81 16.53 -27.73
C ALA A 407 8.78 17.64 -27.30
N ALA A 408 10.08 17.39 -27.40
CA ALA A 408 11.10 18.39 -27.12
C ALA A 408 11.02 19.60 -28.07
N MET A 409 10.72 19.38 -29.35
CA MET A 409 10.53 20.46 -30.33
C MET A 409 9.27 21.29 -30.06
N VAL A 410 8.16 20.63 -29.71
CA VAL A 410 6.89 21.29 -29.36
C VAL A 410 7.08 22.16 -28.12
N GLU A 411 7.76 21.66 -27.09
CA GLU A 411 8.03 22.42 -25.87
C GLU A 411 9.02 23.58 -26.12
N SER A 412 10.02 23.38 -26.97
CA SER A 412 10.95 24.43 -27.35
C SER A 412 10.25 25.59 -28.06
N ASN A 413 9.25 25.31 -28.91
CA ASN A 413 8.43 26.34 -29.54
C ASN A 413 7.44 26.99 -28.57
N ARG A 414 6.89 26.24 -27.61
CA ARG A 414 6.02 26.80 -26.56
C ARG A 414 6.77 27.85 -25.74
N LEU A 415 7.99 27.53 -25.31
CA LEU A 415 8.85 28.43 -24.53
C LEU A 415 9.26 29.69 -25.30
N ARG A 416 9.57 29.57 -26.60
CA ARG A 416 9.87 30.74 -27.46
C ARG A 416 8.69 31.71 -27.57
N MET A 417 7.46 31.20 -27.72
CA MET A 417 6.27 32.06 -27.79
C MET A 417 5.93 32.76 -26.46
N VAL A 418 6.28 32.17 -25.32
CA VAL A 418 6.13 32.80 -23.99
C VAL A 418 7.16 33.94 -23.82
N GLN A 419 8.37 33.77 -24.37
CA GLN A 419 9.40 34.81 -24.38
C GLN A 419 9.03 36.00 -25.28
N ASP A 420 8.61 35.76 -26.52
CA ASP A 420 8.30 36.84 -27.48
C ASP A 420 7.11 37.72 -27.05
N LYS A 421 6.18 37.17 -26.27
CA LYS A 421 5.03 37.91 -25.72
C LYS A 421 5.29 38.52 -24.34
N GLY A 422 6.51 38.40 -23.82
CA GLY A 422 6.93 39.01 -22.54
C GLY A 422 6.30 38.38 -21.29
N LEU A 423 5.79 37.15 -21.41
CA LEU A 423 5.01 36.46 -20.36
C LEU A 423 5.88 35.60 -19.42
N VAL A 424 7.20 35.73 -19.50
CA VAL A 424 8.19 34.85 -18.82
C VAL A 424 8.07 34.86 -17.30
N ASN A 425 7.56 35.95 -16.70
CA ASN A 425 7.45 36.12 -15.24
C ASN A 425 5.99 36.24 -14.75
N GLN A 426 5.01 35.87 -15.57
CA GLN A 426 3.59 35.88 -15.18
C GLN A 426 3.05 34.45 -15.18
N ASN A 427 2.30 34.07 -14.14
CA ASN A 427 1.72 32.73 -13.98
C ASN A 427 0.49 32.52 -14.89
N VAL A 428 0.67 32.70 -16.21
CA VAL A 428 -0.41 32.69 -17.21
C VAL A 428 -0.09 31.71 -18.33
N ALA A 429 -1.13 31.03 -18.81
CA ALA A 429 -1.06 30.02 -19.84
C ALA A 429 -0.44 30.50 -21.17
N ALA A 430 0.48 29.72 -21.74
CA ALA A 430 1.04 29.93 -23.07
C ALA A 430 -0.05 29.79 -24.14
N PRO A 431 -0.21 30.76 -25.06
CA PRO A 431 -1.27 30.77 -26.07
C PRO A 431 -0.94 29.85 -27.24
N MET A 432 -0.82 28.54 -26.96
CA MET A 432 -0.52 27.50 -27.93
C MET A 432 -1.56 26.39 -27.82
N SER A 433 -2.07 25.93 -28.95
CA SER A 433 -3.09 24.88 -28.97
C SER A 433 -2.48 23.53 -28.56
N ILE A 434 -3.21 22.79 -27.73
CA ILE A 434 -2.86 21.43 -27.30
C ILE A 434 -2.74 20.43 -28.46
N LEU A 435 -3.35 20.72 -29.63
CA LEU A 435 -3.27 19.89 -30.84
C LEU A 435 -1.83 19.70 -31.37
N TRP A 436 -0.90 20.58 -30.99
CA TRP A 436 0.52 20.44 -31.33
C TRP A 436 1.18 19.19 -30.73
N GLN A 437 0.57 18.57 -29.71
CA GLN A 437 1.03 17.32 -29.13
C GLN A 437 0.63 16.08 -29.96
N GLY A 438 -0.29 16.22 -30.92
CA GLY A 438 -0.80 15.08 -31.72
C GLY A 438 0.29 14.21 -32.38
N PRO A 439 1.30 14.78 -33.04
CA PRO A 439 2.37 14.00 -33.68
C PRO A 439 3.17 13.13 -32.70
N GLN A 440 3.48 13.62 -31.49
CA GLN A 440 4.26 12.86 -30.52
C GLN A 440 3.44 11.68 -29.95
N TYR A 441 2.14 11.86 -29.76
CA TYR A 441 1.25 10.78 -29.33
C TYR A 441 1.02 9.73 -30.42
N PHE A 442 0.92 10.13 -31.69
CA PHE A 442 0.82 9.18 -32.81
C PHE A 442 2.07 8.32 -32.96
N LEU A 443 3.26 8.94 -32.87
CA LEU A 443 4.55 8.23 -32.94
C LEU A 443 4.74 7.28 -31.74
N LEU A 444 4.24 7.67 -30.57
CA LEU A 444 4.24 6.82 -29.38
C LEU A 444 3.39 5.56 -29.60
N GLY A 445 2.16 5.72 -30.11
CA GLY A 445 1.29 4.58 -30.45
C GLY A 445 1.86 3.68 -31.56
N ALA A 446 2.61 4.25 -32.51
CA ALA A 446 3.36 3.45 -33.48
C ALA A 446 4.51 2.67 -32.83
N GLY A 447 5.26 3.28 -31.91
CA GLY A 447 6.33 2.59 -31.18
C GLY A 447 5.82 1.42 -30.35
N GLU A 448 4.61 1.54 -29.81
CA GLU A 448 3.95 0.51 -29.00
C GLU A 448 3.63 -0.75 -29.81
N VAL A 449 3.04 -0.60 -31.01
CA VAL A 449 2.66 -1.71 -31.90
C VAL A 449 3.85 -2.59 -32.30
N PHE A 450 5.02 -1.97 -32.51
CA PHE A 450 6.23 -2.70 -32.89
C PHE A 450 6.98 -3.26 -31.67
N SER A 451 7.02 -2.55 -30.54
CA SER A 451 7.79 -2.96 -29.36
C SER A 451 7.09 -4.06 -28.55
N ILE A 452 5.81 -3.87 -28.22
CA ILE A 452 5.09 -4.77 -27.31
C ILE A 452 4.75 -6.09 -27.99
N ILE A 453 4.33 -6.04 -29.27
CA ILE A 453 4.01 -7.27 -30.01
C ILE A 453 5.29 -8.06 -30.34
N GLY A 454 6.40 -7.38 -30.66
CA GLY A 454 7.70 -8.02 -30.85
C GLY A 454 8.25 -8.66 -29.57
N LEU A 455 8.03 -8.04 -28.40
CA LEU A 455 8.41 -8.59 -27.11
C LEU A 455 7.69 -9.91 -26.80
N ASN A 456 6.39 -9.98 -27.06
CA ASN A 456 5.60 -11.20 -26.88
C ASN A 456 6.04 -12.33 -27.82
N GLU A 457 6.37 -12.02 -29.07
CA GLU A 457 6.89 -13.01 -30.03
C GLU A 457 8.28 -13.54 -29.63
N PHE A 458 9.13 -12.72 -29.01
CA PHE A 458 10.47 -13.09 -28.58
C PHE A 458 10.46 -14.08 -27.41
N PHE A 459 9.66 -13.79 -26.37
CA PHE A 459 9.54 -14.65 -25.19
C PHE A 459 9.06 -16.07 -25.51
N LEU A 460 8.29 -16.24 -26.58
CA LEU A 460 7.77 -17.54 -26.99
C LEU A 460 8.80 -18.38 -27.77
N GLN A 461 9.83 -17.78 -28.38
CA GLN A 461 10.82 -18.51 -29.19
C GLN A 461 12.07 -18.94 -28.40
N GLY A 462 12.39 -18.31 -27.26
CA GLY A 462 13.61 -18.59 -26.48
C GLY A 462 13.52 -19.76 -25.49
N ILE A 463 12.40 -20.49 -25.45
CA ILE A 463 12.14 -21.62 -24.53
C ILE A 463 12.48 -22.99 -25.20
N THR A 464 12.87 -23.00 -26.48
CA THR A 464 13.33 -24.21 -27.21
C THR A 464 14.74 -24.01 -27.74
#